data_AF-A0A5K1HC00-F1
#
_entry.id   AF-A0A5K1HC00-F1
#
_cell.length_a   1.000
_cell.length_b   1.000
_cell.length_c   1.000
_cell.angle_alpha   90.00
_cell.angle_beta   90.00
_cell.angle_gamma   90.00
#
_symmetry.space_group_name_H-M   'P 1'
#
loop_
_entity.id
_entity.type
_entity.pdbx_description
1 polymer ?
#
loop_
_entity_poly.entity_id
_entity_poly.type
_entity_poly.pdbx_seq_one_letter_code
_entity_poly.pdbx_strand_id
1 'polypeptide(L)'
;KALANVELSGPTYFGQLIEESCKLAANFKAEGSNTYTTLLIITDGEIHDMDRTVDLIVGASLLPLSIIIVGVGNANFDNMNRLDGDNGLYSSKGVAASRDIVQFVPFRDVQMSGDLLAKELLA
;
A
#
# COMPACT_ATOMS: atom_id res chain seq x y z
N LYS A 1 -17.25 17.67 -0.43
CA LYS A 1 -16.22 18.23 -1.32
C LYS A 1 -14.92 18.38 -0.52
N ALA A 2 -14.09 17.34 -0.44
CA ALA A 2 -12.82 17.44 0.31
C ALA A 2 -11.76 18.21 -0.49
N LEU A 3 -11.62 17.91 -1.78
CA LEU A 3 -10.59 18.50 -2.66
C LEU A 3 -10.62 20.03 -2.78
N ALA A 4 -11.78 20.66 -2.65
CA ALA A 4 -11.91 22.12 -2.72
C ALA A 4 -11.64 22.82 -1.38
N ASN A 5 -11.44 22.05 -0.31
CA ASN A 5 -11.35 22.54 1.07
C ASN A 5 -10.01 22.18 1.74
N VAL A 6 -9.04 21.68 0.97
CA VAL A 6 -7.68 21.37 1.42
C VAL A 6 -6.69 21.94 0.43
N GLU A 7 -5.50 22.30 0.91
CA GLU A 7 -4.38 22.69 0.06
C GLU A 7 -3.52 21.46 -0.22
N LEU A 8 -3.20 21.21 -1.49
CA LEU A 8 -2.32 20.12 -1.86
C LEU A 8 -0.90 20.44 -1.41
N SER A 9 -0.26 19.48 -0.76
CA SER A 9 1.09 19.63 -0.20
C SER A 9 1.87 18.34 -0.37
N GLY A 10 3.14 18.36 0.02
CA GLY A 10 4.01 17.20 0.13
C GLY A 10 4.81 17.24 1.42
N PRO A 11 5.67 16.25 1.67
CA PRO A 11 5.99 15.10 0.81
C PRO A 11 4.94 13.97 0.87
N THR A 12 5.12 12.93 0.05
CA THR A 12 4.24 11.76 0.01
C THR A 12 4.71 10.70 1.01
N TYR A 13 3.97 10.51 2.11
CA TYR A 13 4.28 9.52 3.15
C TYR A 13 3.18 8.48 3.30
N PHE A 14 3.53 7.20 3.23
CA PHE A 14 2.57 6.10 3.40
C PHE A 14 2.53 5.56 4.81
N GLY A 15 3.57 5.75 5.61
CA GLY A 15 3.69 5.13 6.93
C GLY A 15 2.50 5.42 7.83
N GLN A 16 2.00 6.65 7.85
CA GLN A 16 0.84 7.00 8.69
C GLN A 16 -0.45 6.29 8.24
N LEU A 17 -0.70 6.18 6.94
CA LEU A 17 -1.89 5.50 6.40
C LEU A 17 -1.87 4.00 6.71
N ILE A 18 -0.70 3.37 6.55
CA ILE A 18 -0.51 1.96 6.85
C ILE A 18 -0.66 1.71 8.36
N GLU A 19 -0.08 2.57 9.20
CA GLU A 19 -0.19 2.45 10.65
C GLU A 19 -1.64 2.51 11.13
N GLU A 20 -2.46 3.44 10.62
CA GLU A 20 -3.89 3.51 10.95
C GLU A 20 -4.67 2.29 10.44
N SER A 21 -4.33 1.80 9.25
CA SER A 21 -4.96 0.59 8.69
C SER A 21 -4.61 -0.66 9.52
N CYS A 22 -3.38 -0.76 10.01
CA CYS A 22 -2.96 -1.80 10.95
C CYS A 22 -3.74 -1.73 12.26
N LYS A 23 -3.93 -0.55 12.84
CA LYS A 23 -4.73 -0.37 14.06
C LYS A 23 -6.16 -0.86 13.86
N LEU A 24 -6.80 -0.49 12.74
CA LEU A 24 -8.14 -0.95 12.40
C LEU A 24 -8.21 -2.48 12.25
N ALA A 25 -7.32 -3.07 11.46
CA ALA A 25 -7.30 -4.52 11.23
C ALA A 25 -6.99 -5.31 12.52
N ALA A 26 -6.10 -4.80 13.37
CA ALA A 26 -5.79 -5.39 14.67
C ALA A 26 -6.97 -5.33 15.64
N ASN A 27 -7.72 -4.21 15.66
CA ASN A 27 -8.92 -4.07 16.50
C ASN A 27 -10.00 -5.07 16.07
N PHE A 28 -10.30 -5.18 14.78
CA PHE A 28 -11.27 -6.17 14.29
C PHE A 28 -10.87 -7.60 14.68
N LYS A 29 -9.57 -7.94 14.56
CA LYS A 29 -9.06 -9.25 14.97
C LYS A 29 -9.20 -9.48 16.48
N ALA A 30 -8.90 -8.46 17.29
CA ALA A 30 -8.99 -8.55 18.75
C ALA A 30 -10.44 -8.70 19.25
N GLU A 31 -11.40 -8.12 18.54
CA GLU A 31 -12.84 -8.27 18.80
C GLU A 31 -13.39 -9.63 18.32
N GLY A 32 -12.55 -10.50 17.73
CA GLY A 32 -12.97 -11.80 17.20
C GLY A 32 -13.72 -11.71 15.87
N SER A 33 -13.65 -10.56 15.17
CA SER A 33 -14.24 -10.42 13.85
C SER A 33 -13.41 -11.16 12.78
N ASN A 34 -14.11 -11.73 11.80
CA ASN A 34 -13.50 -12.31 10.60
C ASN A 34 -13.38 -11.27 9.46
N THR A 35 -13.26 -9.99 9.79
CA THR A 35 -13.11 -8.90 8.80
C THR A 35 -11.71 -8.93 8.20
N TYR A 36 -11.63 -9.03 6.87
CA TYR A 36 -10.42 -8.76 6.12
C TYR A 36 -10.46 -7.34 5.55
N THR A 37 -9.38 -6.59 5.72
CA THR A 37 -9.31 -5.17 5.32
C THR A 37 -8.43 -4.99 4.07
N THR A 38 -8.84 -4.13 3.15
CA THR A 38 -8.02 -3.73 2.00
C THR A 38 -7.81 -2.21 2.02
N LEU A 39 -6.55 -1.77 2.07
CA LEU A 39 -6.15 -0.38 1.94
C LEU A 39 -5.82 -0.09 0.47
N LEU A 40 -6.59 0.78 -0.18
CA LEU A 40 -6.29 1.28 -1.53
C LEU A 40 -5.62 2.67 -1.44
N ILE A 41 -4.39 2.78 -1.90
CA ILE A 41 -3.62 4.02 -2.01
C ILE A 41 -3.55 4.43 -3.48
N ILE A 42 -3.95 5.67 -3.78
CA ILE A 42 -3.79 6.26 -5.12
C ILE A 42 -2.79 7.40 -4.98
N THR A 43 -1.70 7.36 -5.76
CA THR A 43 -0.64 8.37 -5.72
C THR A 43 -0.19 8.75 -7.11
N ASP A 44 0.22 9.99 -7.32
CA ASP A 44 0.79 10.49 -8.57
C ASP A 44 2.32 10.65 -8.52
N GLY A 45 2.95 10.26 -7.41
CA GLY A 45 4.37 10.53 -7.16
C GLY A 45 5.07 9.45 -6.32
N GLU A 46 6.34 9.72 -6.04
CA GLU A 46 7.22 8.79 -5.33
C GLU A 46 7.04 8.85 -3.81
N ILE A 47 7.27 7.72 -3.14
CA ILE A 47 7.24 7.62 -1.67
C ILE A 47 8.50 8.22 -1.07
N HIS A 48 8.33 8.98 0.02
CA HIS A 48 9.45 9.66 0.69
C HIS A 48 9.86 9.02 2.03
N ASP A 49 9.09 8.06 2.55
CA ASP A 49 9.36 7.34 3.81
C ASP A 49 9.51 5.82 3.60
N MET A 50 10.33 5.43 2.61
CA MET A 50 10.54 4.05 2.18
C MET A 50 10.83 3.09 3.33
N ASP A 51 11.89 3.35 4.11
CA ASP A 51 12.33 2.42 5.17
C ASP A 51 11.27 2.21 6.26
N ARG A 52 10.61 3.29 6.69
CA ARG A 52 9.51 3.23 7.66
C ARG A 52 8.34 2.42 7.10
N THR A 53 8.00 2.66 5.83
CA THR A 53 6.90 1.97 5.15
C THR A 53 7.17 0.48 5.03
N VAL A 54 8.39 0.07 4.68
CA VAL A 54 8.80 -1.34 4.63
C VAL A 54 8.65 -2.01 6.00
N ASP A 55 9.13 -1.38 7.06
CA ASP A 55 9.02 -1.92 8.43
C ASP A 55 7.57 -2.11 8.85
N LEU A 56 6.70 -1.15 8.50
CA LEU A 56 5.27 -1.24 8.78
C LEU A 56 4.59 -2.34 7.98
N ILE A 57 4.91 -2.52 6.70
CA ILE A 57 4.34 -3.58 5.85
C ILE A 57 4.74 -4.96 6.38
N VAL A 58 6.01 -5.14 6.75
CA VAL A 58 6.48 -6.41 7.33
C VAL A 58 5.70 -6.74 8.60
N GLY A 59 5.48 -5.77 9.49
CA GLY A 59 4.62 -5.95 10.67
C GLY A 59 3.15 -6.22 10.33
N ALA A 60 2.62 -5.51 9.32
CA ALA A 60 1.26 -5.64 8.83
C ALA A 60 0.95 -7.01 8.23
N SER A 61 1.96 -7.73 7.73
CA SER A 61 1.79 -9.06 7.13
C SER A 61 1.12 -10.08 8.06
N LEU A 62 1.19 -9.87 9.38
CA LEU A 62 0.58 -10.71 10.42
C LEU A 62 -0.90 -10.38 10.72
N LEU A 63 -1.44 -9.32 10.10
CA LEU A 63 -2.81 -8.85 10.26
C LEU A 63 -3.67 -9.26 9.05
N PRO A 64 -5.01 -9.33 9.17
CA PRO A 64 -5.91 -9.56 8.04
C PRO A 64 -6.07 -8.28 7.19
N LEU A 65 -4.97 -7.89 6.52
CA LEU A 65 -4.82 -6.65 5.76
C LEU A 65 -4.12 -6.92 4.42
N SER A 66 -4.64 -6.36 3.33
CA SER A 66 -3.94 -6.17 2.06
C SER A 66 -3.80 -4.68 1.74
N ILE A 67 -2.76 -4.32 1.00
CA ILE A 67 -2.47 -2.96 0.56
C ILE A 67 -2.38 -2.98 -0.96
N ILE A 68 -3.11 -2.11 -1.62
CA ILE A 68 -3.11 -1.93 -3.06
C ILE A 68 -2.63 -0.52 -3.32
N ILE A 69 -1.61 -0.36 -4.16
CA ILE A 69 -1.04 0.94 -4.52
C ILE A 69 -1.22 1.13 -6.03
N VAL A 70 -1.92 2.19 -6.42
CA VAL A 70 -2.16 2.56 -7.82
C VAL A 70 -1.43 3.86 -8.12
N GLY A 71 -0.43 3.78 -8.99
CA GLY A 71 0.32 4.95 -9.47
C GLY A 71 -0.39 5.61 -10.65
N VAL A 72 -0.76 6.88 -10.55
CA VAL A 72 -1.37 7.65 -11.65
C VAL A 72 -0.39 8.66 -12.24
N GLY A 73 -0.53 8.98 -13.52
CA GLY A 73 0.36 9.93 -14.20
C GLY A 73 1.72 9.36 -14.58
N ASN A 74 2.70 10.26 -14.72
CA ASN A 74 3.97 9.99 -15.41
C ASN A 74 5.21 10.00 -14.50
N ALA A 75 5.03 9.93 -13.18
CA ALA A 75 6.15 9.88 -12.24
C ALA A 75 6.96 8.57 -12.38
N ASN A 76 8.17 8.59 -11.80
CA ASN A 76 8.96 7.38 -11.59
C ASN A 76 8.41 6.60 -10.38
N PHE A 77 8.14 5.32 -10.57
CA PHE A 77 7.58 4.43 -9.56
C PHE A 77 8.51 3.27 -9.18
N ASP A 78 9.80 3.34 -9.49
CA ASP A 78 10.78 2.29 -9.17
C ASP A 78 10.76 1.88 -7.69
N ASN A 79 10.63 2.84 -6.78
CA ASN A 79 10.53 2.57 -5.35
C ASN A 79 9.22 1.87 -4.95
N MET A 80 8.14 2.01 -5.74
CA MET A 80 6.89 1.30 -5.49
C MET A 80 6.95 -0.15 -5.98
N ASN A 81 7.67 -0.42 -7.07
CA ASN A 81 7.94 -1.80 -7.51
C ASN A 81 8.68 -2.61 -6.43
N ARG A 82 9.49 -1.93 -5.60
CA ARG A 82 10.17 -2.56 -4.46
C ARG A 82 9.20 -2.92 -3.32
N LEU A 83 8.07 -2.23 -3.21
CA LEU A 83 7.05 -2.51 -2.20
C LEU A 83 6.20 -3.73 -2.53
N ASP A 84 6.08 -4.09 -3.80
CA ASP A 84 5.25 -5.18 -4.35
C ASP A 84 5.59 -6.57 -3.80
N GLY A 85 6.65 -6.72 -3.00
CA GLY A 85 6.86 -7.94 -2.20
C GLY A 85 7.27 -9.20 -2.96
N ASP A 86 7.13 -9.25 -4.29
CA ASP A 86 7.43 -10.39 -5.17
C ASP A 86 8.84 -10.98 -4.99
N ASN A 87 9.84 -10.14 -4.70
CA ASN A 87 11.22 -10.56 -4.45
C ASN A 87 11.54 -10.79 -2.96
N GLY A 88 10.51 -10.80 -2.11
CA GLY A 88 10.61 -10.82 -0.66
C GLY A 88 10.88 -9.42 -0.09
N LEU A 89 10.12 -9.07 0.95
CA LEU A 89 10.26 -7.81 1.66
C LEU A 89 10.86 -8.03 3.06
N TYR A 90 11.91 -7.27 3.39
CA TYR A 90 12.64 -7.40 4.66
C TYR A 90 12.65 -6.07 5.41
N SER A 91 12.35 -6.13 6.71
CA SER A 91 12.45 -4.98 7.61
C SER A 91 13.92 -4.57 7.83
N SER A 92 14.12 -3.38 8.38
CA SER A 92 15.40 -2.84 8.86
C SER A 92 16.13 -3.77 9.85
N LYS A 93 15.39 -4.68 10.50
CA LYS A 93 15.92 -5.70 11.43
C LYS A 93 16.23 -7.04 10.75
N GLY A 94 16.08 -7.15 9.43
CA GLY A 94 16.28 -8.38 8.67
C GLY A 94 15.15 -9.40 8.80
N VAL A 95 14.02 -9.04 9.41
CA VAL A 95 12.83 -9.91 9.48
C VAL A 95 12.09 -9.84 8.15
N ALA A 96 11.82 -11.00 7.55
CA ALA A 96 11.03 -11.13 6.33
C ALA A 96 9.53 -10.98 6.60
N ALA A 97 8.78 -10.43 5.64
CA ALA A 97 7.32 -10.44 5.67
C ALA A 97 6.79 -11.89 5.71
N SER A 98 5.76 -12.13 6.53
CA SER A 98 5.20 -13.49 6.72
C SER A 98 4.40 -13.99 5.50
N ARG A 99 3.90 -13.05 4.71
CA ARG A 99 3.20 -13.25 3.44
C ARG A 99 3.30 -11.95 2.66
N ASP A 100 3.13 -12.05 1.36
CA ASP A 100 2.96 -10.87 0.53
C ASP A 100 1.57 -10.25 0.75
N ILE A 101 1.53 -8.93 0.87
CA ILE A 101 0.32 -8.16 1.15
C ILE A 101 0.20 -6.91 0.30
N VAL A 102 1.20 -6.56 -0.52
CA VAL A 102 1.21 -5.32 -1.29
C VAL A 102 1.14 -5.67 -2.74
N GLN A 103 0.18 -5.07 -3.45
CA GLN A 103 0.18 -5.06 -4.92
C GLN A 103 0.38 -3.63 -5.42
N PHE A 104 1.35 -3.43 -6.31
CA PHE A 104 1.55 -2.16 -6.99
C PHE A 104 1.28 -2.27 -8.50
N VAL A 105 0.51 -1.32 -9.05
CA VAL A 105 0.31 -1.20 -10.50
C VAL A 105 0.31 0.27 -10.92
N PRO A 106 1.20 0.68 -11.85
CA PRO A 106 1.04 1.95 -12.56
C PRO A 106 -0.19 1.88 -13.45
N PHE A 107 -1.16 2.78 -13.26
CA PHE A 107 -2.42 2.77 -14.01
C PHE A 107 -2.22 2.98 -15.52
N ARG A 108 -1.11 3.62 -15.90
CA ARG A 108 -0.70 3.76 -17.30
C ARG A 108 -0.36 2.42 -17.97
N ASP A 109 0.10 1.44 -17.22
CA ASP A 109 0.53 0.14 -17.77
C ASP A 109 -0.69 -0.74 -18.12
N VAL A 110 -1.85 -0.46 -17.51
CA VAL A 110 -3.15 -1.10 -17.79
C VAL A 110 -4.03 -0.27 -18.71
N GLN A 111 -3.43 0.57 -19.58
CA GLN A 111 -4.12 1.37 -20.60
C GLN A 111 -5.22 2.29 -20.03
N MET A 112 -5.11 2.68 -18.76
CA MET A 112 -6.14 3.44 -18.05
C MET A 112 -7.53 2.75 -18.03
N SER A 113 -7.54 1.41 -18.17
CA SER A 113 -8.76 0.61 -18.13
C SER A 113 -9.01 0.09 -16.72
N GLY A 114 -10.17 0.41 -16.16
CA GLY A 114 -10.58 -0.09 -14.85
C GLY A 114 -10.71 -1.62 -14.80
N ASP A 115 -11.15 -2.24 -15.89
CA ASP A 115 -11.30 -3.70 -15.97
C ASP A 115 -9.95 -4.41 -15.96
N LEU A 116 -8.96 -3.86 -16.68
CA LEU A 116 -7.60 -4.40 -16.71
C LEU A 116 -6.90 -4.15 -15.37
N LEU A 117 -7.10 -2.99 -14.75
CA LEU A 117 -6.59 -2.72 -13.40
C LEU A 117 -7.16 -3.72 -12.38
N ALA A 118 -8.48 -3.94 -12.40
CA ALA A 118 -9.11 -4.89 -11.49
C ALA A 118 -8.61 -6.31 -11.73
N LYS A 119 -8.39 -6.69 -12.99
CA LYS A 119 -7.81 -7.99 -13.34
C LYS A 119 -6.38 -8.13 -12.82
N GLU A 120 -5.54 -7.11 -12.97
CA GLU A 120 -4.14 -7.17 -12.52
C GLU A 120 -4.04 -7.21 -10.98
N LEU A 121 -4.91 -6.48 -10.28
CA LEU A 121 -4.87 -6.36 -8.82
C LEU A 121 -5.56 -7.50 -8.05
N LEU A 122 -6.48 -8.23 -8.68
CA LEU A 122 -7.37 -9.18 -8.00
C LEU A 122 -7.32 -10.60 -8.61
N ALA A 123 -6.39 -10.86 -9.54
CA ALA A 123 -6.24 -12.17 -10.18
C ALA A 123 -5.59 -13.23 -9.27
#